data_AF-A0A3C1LDT8-F1
#
_entry.id   AF-A0A3C1LDT8-F1
#
_cell.length_a   1.000
_cell.length_b   1.000
_cell.length_c   1.000
_cell.angle_alpha   90.00
_cell.angle_beta   90.00
_cell.angle_gamma   90.00
#
_symmetry.space_group_name_H-M   'P 1'
#
loop_
_entity.id
_entity.type
_entity.pdbx_description
1 polymer ?
#
loop_
_entity_poly.entity_id
_entity_poly.type
_entity_poly.pdbx_seq_one_letter_code
_entity_poly.pdbx_strand_id
1 'polypeptide(L)'
;NNTISRNRIVLDSAQTSTTLYNGIIVSGTTASPTASGHGCDSNSIVYNTVLGGYYSVSIAGVSSQLSFGNRILNNKLWHQYAYGVYLNNTIGAIVEGNDITRGNRAVSSTTYYGIYTTSGIQELRINANRIYNPFGGALTSTSTFYGIYMTGSDGASASLPNIISNNLIHNVNGNGAHYGIYTTSSDFSNYYHNTVVLNDTVSTATGASYAFYYSTGANGVNVSNNIFSVSRAGTGAEYGFYVSSTTATFTGNRNVYFIGNNQGTINAVGYFNSAARTTLLDWRTATGQDANSWQTNPLFVNVSTDNYLPQSVDIDNRAITGLIATDFTGTSRSNTPDPGAFEFTAPGCTTPPTPGIATASSIDVCSGTAITLNLNGNSFGVGQTYTWQSADTQNGTYADISTATSDSTSLVLSVTASKWYRSAVNCNGNIVFSNPVFVNVNQPLAAGTYTINSTLPTGGNNFTSIADANRAF
;
A
#
# COMPACT_ATOMS: atom_id res chain seq x y z
N ASN A 1 22.87 -11.19 28.55
CA ASN A 1 22.85 -9.76 28.18
C ASN A 1 24.21 -9.37 27.61
N ASN A 2 24.27 -9.24 26.28
CA ASN A 2 25.43 -8.74 25.54
C ASN A 2 25.04 -7.45 24.80
N THR A 3 25.99 -6.55 24.59
CA THR A 3 25.79 -5.37 23.73
C THR A 3 26.77 -5.40 22.56
N ILE A 4 26.23 -5.40 21.34
CA ILE A 4 26.97 -5.28 20.09
C ILE A 4 26.55 -3.94 19.48
N SER A 5 27.43 -2.95 19.50
CA SER A 5 27.08 -1.63 19.01
C SER A 5 28.17 -0.93 18.22
N ARG A 6 27.74 -0.10 17.24
CA ARG A 6 28.61 0.75 16.42
C ARG A 6 29.69 0.00 15.64
N ASN A 7 29.44 -1.26 15.29
CA ASN A 7 30.35 -2.07 14.48
C ASN A 7 30.05 -1.94 12.99
N ARG A 8 31.07 -2.18 12.17
CA ARG A 8 30.93 -2.43 10.74
C ARG A 8 31.32 -3.88 10.44
N ILE A 9 30.33 -4.73 10.17
CA ILE A 9 30.48 -6.16 9.91
C ILE A 9 30.35 -6.37 8.40
N VAL A 10 31.41 -6.86 7.77
CA VAL A 10 31.48 -7.03 6.31
C VAL A 10 31.60 -8.51 5.97
N LEU A 11 30.63 -9.00 5.21
CA LEU A 11 30.51 -10.36 4.71
C LEU A 11 30.52 -10.32 3.18
N ASP A 12 30.77 -11.47 2.56
CA ASP A 12 30.69 -11.59 1.11
C ASP A 12 29.23 -11.43 0.62
N SER A 13 29.02 -10.53 -0.34
CA SER A 13 27.73 -10.23 -0.96
C SER A 13 27.38 -11.11 -2.17
N ALA A 14 28.28 -12.00 -2.59
CA ALA A 14 28.03 -13.00 -3.62
C ALA A 14 27.58 -14.35 -3.04
N GLN A 15 27.89 -14.63 -1.77
CA GLN A 15 27.67 -15.94 -1.17
C GLN A 15 26.23 -16.17 -0.75
N THR A 16 25.79 -17.42 -0.88
CA THR A 16 24.42 -17.88 -0.65
C THR A 16 24.31 -18.96 0.43
N SER A 17 25.42 -19.29 1.11
CA SER A 17 25.40 -20.29 2.18
C SER A 17 24.61 -19.81 3.38
N THR A 18 23.64 -20.64 3.81
CA THR A 18 22.81 -20.40 5.00
C THR A 18 23.60 -20.48 6.30
N THR A 19 24.79 -21.10 6.32
CA THR A 19 25.54 -21.37 7.56
C THR A 19 26.84 -20.58 7.67
N LEU A 20 27.51 -20.29 6.55
CA LEU A 20 28.90 -19.76 6.58
C LEU A 20 29.00 -18.23 6.56
N TYR A 21 28.02 -17.52 6.00
CA TYR A 21 28.11 -16.06 5.80
C TYR A 21 26.91 -15.38 6.42
N ASN A 22 27.03 -14.98 7.68
CA ASN A 22 25.93 -14.46 8.48
C ASN A 22 26.42 -13.33 9.38
N GLY A 23 25.57 -12.33 9.61
CA GLY A 23 25.90 -11.14 10.39
C GLY A 23 25.95 -11.43 11.88
N ILE A 24 24.98 -10.90 12.61
CA ILE A 24 24.91 -11.08 14.06
C ILE A 24 23.94 -12.23 14.36
N ILE A 25 24.46 -13.27 15.01
CA ILE A 25 23.71 -14.50 15.31
C ILE A 25 23.55 -14.64 16.82
N VAL A 26 22.34 -14.95 17.24
CA VAL A 26 21.99 -15.41 18.57
C VAL A 26 21.25 -16.74 18.42
N SER A 27 21.95 -17.86 18.56
CA SER A 27 21.39 -19.21 18.34
C SER A 27 21.99 -20.24 19.32
N GLY A 28 21.39 -21.43 19.39
CA GLY A 28 21.81 -22.50 20.29
C GLY A 28 23.04 -23.29 19.84
N THR A 29 23.55 -23.06 18.62
CA THR A 29 24.70 -23.82 18.09
C THR A 29 25.57 -22.95 17.19
N THR A 30 26.86 -23.30 17.06
CA THR A 30 27.79 -22.63 16.14
C THR A 30 27.60 -23.04 14.67
N ALA A 31 26.81 -24.09 14.40
CA ALA A 31 26.65 -24.67 13.07
C ALA A 31 25.45 -24.12 12.29
N SER A 32 24.49 -23.47 12.97
CA SER A 32 23.25 -22.99 12.34
C SER A 32 22.79 -21.65 12.93
N PRO A 33 22.54 -20.63 12.10
CA PRO A 33 22.06 -19.31 12.57
C PRO A 33 20.64 -19.32 13.13
N THR A 34 19.86 -20.36 12.85
CA THR A 34 18.46 -20.49 13.24
C THR A 34 18.20 -21.67 14.16
N ALA A 35 19.26 -22.34 14.65
CA ALA A 35 19.10 -23.41 15.62
C ALA A 35 18.61 -22.85 16.96
N SER A 36 17.53 -23.41 17.47
CA SER A 36 16.94 -23.03 18.75
C SER A 36 17.92 -23.19 19.91
N GLY A 37 17.95 -22.21 20.81
CA GLY A 37 18.76 -22.23 22.03
C GLY A 37 18.07 -21.54 23.21
N HIS A 38 18.52 -21.88 24.42
CA HIS A 38 18.04 -21.30 25.68
C HIS A 38 18.97 -20.17 26.16
N GLY A 39 18.45 -19.27 27.02
CA GLY A 39 19.26 -18.32 27.80
C GLY A 39 19.85 -17.14 27.01
N CYS A 40 19.34 -16.87 25.80
CA CYS A 40 19.81 -15.83 24.91
C CYS A 40 19.05 -14.50 25.13
N ASP A 41 19.11 -13.98 26.36
CA ASP A 41 18.22 -12.92 26.81
C ASP A 41 18.89 -11.53 26.86
N SER A 42 18.06 -10.52 26.61
CA SER A 42 18.34 -9.10 26.78
C SER A 42 19.59 -8.65 26.04
N ASN A 43 19.84 -9.18 24.83
CA ASN A 43 20.94 -8.70 24.00
C ASN A 43 20.55 -7.39 23.30
N SER A 44 21.52 -6.52 23.11
CA SER A 44 21.34 -5.21 22.47
C SER A 44 22.22 -5.09 21.24
N ILE A 45 21.60 -5.09 20.06
CA ILE A 45 22.23 -4.97 18.75
C ILE A 45 21.88 -3.59 18.21
N VAL A 46 22.77 -2.61 18.36
CA VAL A 46 22.44 -1.19 18.19
C VAL A 46 23.44 -0.42 17.34
N TYR A 47 22.99 0.36 16.36
CA TYR A 47 23.85 1.24 15.55
C TYR A 47 24.95 0.50 14.76
N ASN A 48 24.79 -0.78 14.45
CA ASN A 48 25.73 -1.52 13.63
C ASN A 48 25.43 -1.33 12.14
N THR A 49 26.45 -1.51 11.30
CA THR A 49 26.31 -1.69 9.86
C THR A 49 26.70 -3.12 9.51
N VAL A 50 25.78 -3.91 9.00
CA VAL A 50 26.00 -5.28 8.50
C VAL A 50 25.89 -5.26 6.99
N LEU A 51 26.92 -5.73 6.29
CA LEU A 51 27.01 -5.75 4.83
C LEU A 51 27.18 -7.19 4.35
N GLY A 52 26.27 -7.69 3.51
CA GLY A 52 26.39 -9.01 2.88
C GLY A 52 25.76 -10.15 3.70
N GLY A 53 26.14 -11.39 3.38
CA GLY A 53 25.68 -12.59 4.10
C GLY A 53 24.27 -13.07 3.73
N TYR A 54 23.81 -14.14 4.38
CA TYR A 54 22.49 -14.75 4.21
C TYR A 54 21.46 -14.14 5.15
N TYR A 55 21.78 -14.14 6.45
CA TYR A 55 21.07 -13.43 7.52
C TYR A 55 21.87 -12.20 7.96
N SER A 56 21.24 -11.02 8.02
CA SER A 56 21.85 -9.83 8.62
C SER A 56 21.84 -9.90 10.15
N VAL A 57 20.69 -10.19 10.75
CA VAL A 57 20.55 -10.53 12.18
C VAL A 57 19.61 -11.73 12.35
N SER A 58 20.01 -12.73 13.13
CA SER A 58 19.13 -13.84 13.51
C SER A 58 19.11 -14.06 15.02
N ILE A 59 17.91 -14.23 15.58
CA ILE A 59 17.70 -14.61 16.98
C ILE A 59 16.76 -15.81 17.01
N ALA A 60 17.27 -16.94 17.51
CA ALA A 60 16.53 -18.20 17.59
C ALA A 60 16.49 -18.70 19.04
N GLY A 61 15.37 -18.44 19.70
CA GLY A 61 15.03 -19.03 20.99
C GLY A 61 14.46 -20.44 20.84
N VAL A 62 13.76 -20.90 21.87
CA VAL A 62 13.21 -22.24 21.96
C VAL A 62 11.84 -22.21 22.63
N SER A 63 10.92 -23.07 22.19
CA SER A 63 9.52 -23.04 22.64
C SER A 63 9.32 -23.36 24.12
N SER A 64 10.24 -24.10 24.75
CA SER A 64 10.19 -24.38 26.19
C SER A 64 10.65 -23.21 27.06
N GLN A 65 11.35 -22.23 26.48
CA GLN A 65 11.79 -21.02 27.16
C GLN A 65 12.13 -19.93 26.11
N LEU A 66 11.18 -19.04 25.87
CA LEU A 66 11.34 -17.98 24.87
C LEU A 66 12.50 -17.06 25.22
N SER A 67 13.28 -16.64 24.22
CA SER A 67 14.35 -15.66 24.41
C SER A 67 13.76 -14.29 24.69
N PHE A 68 14.08 -13.72 25.84
CA PHE A 68 13.41 -12.54 26.39
C PHE A 68 14.17 -11.24 26.11
N GLY A 69 13.46 -10.20 25.67
CA GLY A 69 13.89 -8.81 25.75
C GLY A 69 15.04 -8.41 24.81
N ASN A 70 15.25 -9.13 23.71
CA ASN A 70 16.30 -8.80 22.73
C ASN A 70 15.93 -7.55 21.92
N ARG A 71 16.91 -6.68 21.66
CA ARG A 71 16.71 -5.38 21.00
C ARG A 71 17.61 -5.24 19.79
N ILE A 72 17.03 -4.97 18.62
CA ILE A 72 17.69 -4.72 17.34
C ILE A 72 17.31 -3.29 16.93
N LEU A 73 18.19 -2.33 17.22
CA LEU A 73 17.84 -0.90 17.17
C LEU A 73 18.77 -0.11 16.24
N ASN A 74 18.22 0.71 15.34
CA ASN A 74 18.98 1.70 14.57
C ASN A 74 20.17 1.14 13.78
N ASN A 75 20.09 -0.11 13.30
CA ASN A 75 21.13 -0.73 12.49
C ASN A 75 20.92 -0.47 10.99
N LYS A 76 22.00 -0.52 10.22
CA LYS A 76 21.99 -0.57 8.76
C LYS A 76 22.26 -2.00 8.31
N LEU A 77 21.24 -2.69 7.84
CA LEU A 77 21.27 -4.10 7.42
C LEU A 77 21.19 -4.17 5.89
N TRP A 78 22.36 -4.25 5.26
CA TRP A 78 22.55 -4.00 3.85
C TRP A 78 23.09 -5.24 3.12
N HIS A 79 22.62 -5.47 1.89
CA HIS A 79 23.13 -6.50 0.98
C HIS A 79 22.98 -7.96 1.49
N GLN A 80 22.10 -8.26 2.43
CA GLN A 80 21.75 -9.65 2.76
C GLN A 80 21.18 -10.41 1.55
N TYR A 81 21.32 -11.74 1.56
CA TYR A 81 20.82 -12.61 0.49
C TYR A 81 19.32 -12.85 0.65
N ALA A 82 18.86 -13.16 1.86
CA ALA A 82 17.49 -13.62 2.10
C ALA A 82 16.80 -12.94 3.28
N TYR A 83 17.47 -12.71 4.41
CA TYR A 83 16.81 -12.20 5.63
C TYR A 83 17.52 -10.98 6.20
N GLY A 84 16.81 -9.85 6.32
CA GLY A 84 17.28 -8.71 7.09
C GLY A 84 17.31 -9.05 8.59
N VAL A 85 16.15 -9.36 9.15
CA VAL A 85 15.99 -9.83 10.53
C VAL A 85 15.21 -11.13 10.55
N TYR A 86 15.69 -12.11 11.30
CA TYR A 86 14.99 -13.36 11.59
C TYR A 86 14.78 -13.50 13.10
N LEU A 87 13.53 -13.68 13.53
CA LEU A 87 13.17 -13.96 14.93
C LEU A 87 12.39 -15.27 15.05
N ASN A 88 12.78 -16.07 16.03
CA ASN A 88 12.06 -17.28 16.39
C ASN A 88 12.01 -17.47 17.91
N ASN A 89 10.85 -17.85 18.44
CA ASN A 89 10.63 -18.17 19.86
C ASN A 89 11.18 -17.07 20.80
N THR A 90 10.72 -15.84 20.61
CA THR A 90 11.15 -14.66 21.38
C THR A 90 9.97 -13.97 22.06
N ILE A 91 10.21 -13.42 23.24
CA ILE A 91 9.22 -12.60 23.97
C ILE A 91 9.78 -11.20 24.26
N GLY A 92 8.98 -10.15 24.06
CA GLY A 92 9.38 -8.76 24.34
C GLY A 92 10.51 -8.26 23.45
N ALA A 93 10.70 -8.86 22.27
CA ALA A 93 11.72 -8.42 21.32
C ALA A 93 11.35 -7.06 20.72
N ILE A 94 12.35 -6.21 20.50
CA ILE A 94 12.16 -4.88 19.88
C ILE A 94 13.04 -4.80 18.63
N VAL A 95 12.41 -4.60 17.47
CA VAL A 95 13.08 -4.32 16.19
C VAL A 95 12.68 -2.91 15.79
N GLU A 96 13.56 -1.94 15.97
CA GLU A 96 13.18 -0.52 15.82
C GLU A 96 14.22 0.34 15.11
N GLY A 97 13.77 1.24 14.23
CA GLY A 97 14.64 2.24 13.59
C GLY A 97 15.67 1.68 12.61
N ASN A 98 15.56 0.41 12.19
CA ASN A 98 16.56 -0.20 11.31
C ASN A 98 16.32 0.15 9.84
N ASP A 99 17.41 0.39 9.11
CA ASP A 99 17.43 0.51 7.65
C ASP A 99 17.77 -0.85 7.01
N ILE A 100 16.81 -1.45 6.31
CA ILE A 100 16.93 -2.81 5.76
C ILE A 100 16.80 -2.75 4.23
N THR A 101 17.87 -3.10 3.52
CA THR A 101 17.88 -3.06 2.05
C THR A 101 18.85 -4.07 1.43
N ARG A 102 18.56 -4.53 0.21
CA ARG A 102 19.54 -5.31 -0.58
C ARG A 102 20.42 -4.44 -1.47
N GLY A 103 20.18 -3.12 -1.50
CA GLY A 103 21.01 -2.17 -2.22
C GLY A 103 21.17 -2.57 -3.69
N ASN A 104 22.40 -2.72 -4.15
CA ASN A 104 22.73 -3.11 -5.52
C ASN A 104 23.20 -4.58 -5.64
N ARG A 105 22.87 -5.46 -4.67
CA ARG A 105 23.24 -6.88 -4.73
C ARG A 105 22.56 -7.58 -5.92
N ALA A 106 23.37 -8.10 -6.84
CA ALA A 106 22.89 -8.76 -8.06
C ALA A 106 22.42 -10.21 -7.86
N VAL A 107 23.04 -10.95 -6.94
CA VAL A 107 22.69 -12.35 -6.66
C VAL A 107 21.47 -12.40 -5.73
N SER A 108 20.34 -12.92 -6.24
CA SER A 108 19.05 -12.99 -5.53
C SER A 108 18.65 -14.40 -5.12
N SER A 109 18.07 -14.51 -3.93
CA SER A 109 17.33 -15.69 -3.48
C SER A 109 15.99 -15.79 -4.21
N THR A 110 15.32 -16.93 -4.15
CA THR A 110 13.95 -17.12 -4.66
C THR A 110 12.92 -16.31 -3.85
N THR A 111 13.23 -16.03 -2.59
CA THR A 111 12.39 -15.23 -1.68
C THR A 111 13.26 -14.35 -0.81
N TYR A 112 12.87 -13.09 -0.64
CA TYR A 112 13.51 -12.14 0.25
C TYR A 112 12.56 -11.67 1.36
N TYR A 113 13.09 -11.58 2.58
CA TYR A 113 12.39 -11.12 3.77
C TYR A 113 13.14 -9.94 4.39
N GLY A 114 12.47 -8.80 4.54
CA GLY A 114 12.99 -7.68 5.33
C GLY A 114 13.07 -8.07 6.81
N ILE A 115 11.91 -8.35 7.41
CA ILE A 115 11.78 -8.87 8.77
C ILE A 115 10.90 -10.12 8.71
N TYR A 116 11.39 -11.22 9.27
CA TYR A 116 10.68 -12.49 9.34
C TYR A 116 10.57 -12.95 10.79
N THR A 117 9.35 -13.32 11.20
CA THR A 117 9.08 -13.86 12.53
C THR A 117 8.34 -15.18 12.41
N THR A 118 8.73 -16.16 13.22
CA THR A 118 8.09 -17.47 13.25
C THR A 118 8.04 -18.06 14.64
N SER A 119 6.90 -18.68 14.99
CA SER A 119 6.71 -19.55 16.16
C SER A 119 7.06 -18.94 17.52
N GLY A 120 6.11 -18.92 18.46
CA GLY A 120 6.40 -18.52 19.85
C GLY A 120 6.84 -17.07 19.99
N ILE A 121 6.26 -16.16 19.21
CA ILE A 121 6.56 -14.72 19.24
C ILE A 121 5.52 -14.00 20.08
N GLN A 122 5.91 -13.45 21.23
CA GLN A 122 5.01 -12.74 22.15
C GLN A 122 5.51 -11.33 22.44
N GLU A 123 4.60 -10.37 22.62
CA GLU A 123 4.93 -8.99 23.00
C GLU A 123 6.01 -8.33 22.11
N LEU A 124 6.06 -8.71 20.83
CA LEU A 124 7.00 -8.18 19.86
C LEU A 124 6.64 -6.75 19.50
N ARG A 125 7.66 -5.90 19.37
CA ARG A 125 7.53 -4.56 18.79
C ARG A 125 8.38 -4.44 17.53
N ILE A 126 7.75 -4.30 16.36
CA ILE A 126 8.41 -3.91 15.10
C ILE A 126 8.01 -2.47 14.82
N ASN A 127 8.88 -1.51 15.15
CA ASN A 127 8.53 -0.09 15.11
C ASN A 127 9.48 0.74 14.23
N ALA A 128 8.96 1.64 13.41
CA ALA A 128 9.77 2.64 12.71
C ALA A 128 10.96 2.06 11.89
N ASN A 129 10.86 0.83 11.38
CA ASN A 129 11.88 0.29 10.47
C ASN A 129 11.60 0.77 9.06
N ARG A 130 12.68 0.94 8.30
CA ARG A 130 12.63 1.29 6.89
C ARG A 130 13.10 0.12 6.04
N ILE A 131 12.23 -0.41 5.18
CA ILE A 131 12.50 -1.58 4.34
C ILE A 131 12.32 -1.18 2.88
N TYR A 132 13.40 -1.24 2.10
CA TYR A 132 13.38 -0.69 0.74
C TYR A 132 14.38 -1.35 -0.20
N ASN A 133 14.15 -1.20 -1.50
CA ASN A 133 15.07 -1.61 -2.55
C ASN A 133 15.56 -3.08 -2.41
N PRO A 134 14.65 -4.07 -2.47
CA PRO A 134 14.97 -5.49 -2.27
C PRO A 134 15.70 -6.15 -3.45
N PHE A 135 15.64 -5.58 -4.65
CA PHE A 135 16.20 -6.15 -5.88
C PHE A 135 16.93 -5.10 -6.74
N GLY A 136 17.52 -4.06 -6.15
CA GLY A 136 18.17 -2.98 -6.91
C GLY A 136 19.34 -3.40 -7.80
N GLY A 137 20.00 -4.52 -7.50
CA GLY A 137 21.00 -5.15 -8.38
C GLY A 137 20.44 -6.20 -9.35
N ALA A 138 19.15 -6.52 -9.25
CA ALA A 138 18.48 -7.63 -9.94
C ALA A 138 17.04 -7.26 -10.33
N LEU A 139 16.86 -6.10 -11.00
CA LEU A 139 15.54 -5.49 -11.24
C LEU A 139 14.55 -6.40 -12.00
N THR A 140 15.03 -7.33 -12.82
CA THR A 140 14.19 -8.28 -13.57
C THR A 140 13.83 -9.53 -12.77
N SER A 141 14.31 -9.66 -11.53
CA SER A 141 14.09 -10.84 -10.67
C SER A 141 12.60 -11.09 -10.45
N THR A 142 12.16 -12.33 -10.66
CA THR A 142 10.79 -12.78 -10.37
C THR A 142 10.63 -13.32 -8.95
N SER A 143 11.65 -13.16 -8.11
CA SER A 143 11.65 -13.61 -6.71
C SER A 143 10.61 -12.88 -5.88
N THR A 144 10.06 -13.58 -4.89
CA THR A 144 9.04 -13.02 -4.01
C THR A 144 9.64 -12.09 -2.97
N PHE A 145 9.01 -10.93 -2.76
CA PHE A 145 9.35 -9.98 -1.71
C PHE A 145 8.36 -10.06 -0.55
N TYR A 146 8.88 -10.13 0.68
CA TYR A 146 8.13 -9.88 1.91
C TYR A 146 8.83 -8.76 2.70
N GLY A 147 8.14 -7.65 2.93
CA GLY A 147 8.66 -6.57 3.78
C GLY A 147 8.71 -7.03 5.24
N ILE A 148 7.55 -7.25 5.84
CA ILE A 148 7.38 -7.86 7.16
C ILE A 148 6.55 -9.13 6.98
N TYR A 149 7.09 -10.27 7.42
CA TYR A 149 6.42 -11.56 7.38
C TYR A 149 6.24 -12.09 8.80
N MET A 150 5.01 -12.37 9.20
CA MET A 150 4.67 -13.02 10.47
C MET A 150 3.94 -14.35 10.24
N THR A 151 4.46 -15.44 10.81
CA THR A 151 3.80 -16.76 10.82
C THR A 151 3.81 -17.38 12.20
N GLY A 152 2.66 -17.86 12.68
CA GLY A 152 2.61 -18.50 14.01
C GLY A 152 3.14 -17.59 15.11
N SER A 153 2.93 -16.28 14.95
CA SER A 153 3.51 -15.23 15.78
C SER A 153 2.41 -14.66 16.68
N ASP A 154 2.05 -15.45 17.68
CA ASP A 154 0.88 -15.20 18.53
C ASP A 154 1.24 -14.31 19.72
N GLY A 155 0.69 -13.10 19.75
CA GLY A 155 0.74 -12.25 20.94
C GLY A 155 0.18 -13.01 22.14
N ALA A 156 0.64 -12.68 23.35
CA ALA A 156 0.26 -13.45 24.54
C ALA A 156 -1.24 -13.33 24.85
N SER A 157 -1.84 -12.17 24.57
CA SER A 157 -3.27 -11.89 24.67
C SER A 157 -3.62 -10.55 24.01
N ALA A 158 -4.90 -10.18 23.99
CA ALA A 158 -5.34 -8.87 23.50
C ALA A 158 -4.74 -7.67 24.29
N SER A 159 -4.37 -7.86 25.57
CA SER A 159 -3.71 -6.83 26.38
C SER A 159 -2.19 -6.84 26.29
N LEU A 160 -1.61 -7.92 25.76
CA LEU A 160 -0.18 -8.10 25.51
C LEU A 160 0.06 -8.53 24.04
N PRO A 161 -0.38 -7.70 23.06
CA PRO A 161 -0.32 -8.04 21.65
C PRO A 161 1.10 -7.90 21.10
N ASN A 162 1.33 -8.46 19.92
CA ASN A 162 2.41 -8.04 19.04
C ASN A 162 2.03 -6.70 18.39
N ILE A 163 2.96 -5.74 18.31
CA ILE A 163 2.73 -4.39 17.78
C ILE A 163 3.69 -4.11 16.62
N ILE A 164 3.12 -3.89 15.44
CA ILE A 164 3.82 -3.61 14.19
C ILE A 164 3.40 -2.20 13.79
N SER A 165 4.29 -1.22 14.00
CA SER A 165 3.92 0.19 13.88
C SER A 165 4.93 1.09 13.20
N ASN A 166 4.45 2.19 12.61
CA ASN A 166 5.28 3.23 12.02
C ASN A 166 6.28 2.72 10.97
N ASN A 167 6.19 1.49 10.47
CA ASN A 167 7.17 0.98 9.52
C ASN A 167 6.93 1.61 8.17
N LEU A 168 8.03 1.95 7.49
CA LEU A 168 8.01 2.48 6.14
C LEU A 168 8.58 1.44 5.18
N ILE A 169 7.70 0.88 4.34
CA ILE A 169 8.07 -0.07 3.29
C ILE A 169 7.90 0.64 1.96
N HIS A 170 8.98 0.82 1.19
CA HIS A 170 8.94 1.66 -0.01
C HIS A 170 9.98 1.25 -1.06
N ASN A 171 9.93 1.87 -2.24
CA ASN A 171 10.88 1.63 -3.34
C ASN A 171 11.11 0.13 -3.56
N VAL A 172 10.00 -0.61 -3.63
CA VAL A 172 10.00 -2.07 -3.78
C VAL A 172 10.04 -2.39 -5.27
N ASN A 173 11.25 -2.58 -5.79
CA ASN A 173 11.51 -3.02 -7.15
C ASN A 173 11.47 -4.55 -7.28
N GLY A 174 11.74 -5.06 -8.49
CA GLY A 174 11.64 -6.49 -8.85
C GLY A 174 10.39 -6.77 -9.67
N ASN A 175 10.32 -7.94 -10.30
CA ASN A 175 9.20 -8.41 -11.14
C ASN A 175 8.36 -9.54 -10.50
N GLY A 176 8.76 -10.02 -9.32
CA GLY A 176 8.03 -11.05 -8.58
C GLY A 176 6.81 -10.52 -7.82
N ALA A 177 6.17 -11.38 -7.04
CA ALA A 177 5.09 -10.97 -6.16
C ALA A 177 5.62 -10.10 -5.00
N HIS A 178 4.95 -9.00 -4.69
CA HIS A 178 5.31 -8.09 -3.61
C HIS A 178 4.29 -8.20 -2.48
N TYR A 179 4.75 -8.51 -1.29
CA TYR A 179 3.97 -8.48 -0.06
C TYR A 179 4.61 -7.45 0.87
N GLY A 180 3.93 -6.33 1.12
CA GLY A 180 4.40 -5.31 2.05
C GLY A 180 4.44 -5.87 3.47
N ILE A 181 3.26 -6.10 4.04
CA ILE A 181 3.08 -6.83 5.29
C ILE A 181 2.32 -8.11 5.00
N TYR A 182 2.88 -9.25 5.40
CA TYR A 182 2.26 -10.57 5.30
C TYR A 182 2.08 -11.15 6.69
N THR A 183 0.87 -11.59 6.99
CA THR A 183 0.55 -12.27 8.23
C THR A 183 -0.25 -13.55 8.00
N THR A 184 0.12 -14.60 8.73
CA THR A 184 -0.56 -15.88 8.72
C THR A 184 -0.58 -16.45 10.13
N SER A 185 -1.76 -16.92 10.57
CA SER A 185 -1.93 -17.62 11.87
C SER A 185 -1.15 -16.94 13.00
N SER A 186 -1.33 -15.63 13.17
CA SER A 186 -0.60 -14.80 14.14
C SER A 186 -1.62 -14.03 14.96
N ASP A 187 -1.98 -14.62 16.10
CA ASP A 187 -3.00 -14.10 17.01
C ASP A 187 -2.52 -12.81 17.70
N PHE A 188 -3.48 -11.99 18.14
CA PHE A 188 -3.29 -10.78 18.93
C PHE A 188 -2.19 -9.87 18.36
N SER A 189 -2.33 -9.53 17.08
CA SER A 189 -1.36 -8.74 16.34
C SER A 189 -1.97 -7.42 15.85
N ASN A 190 -1.32 -6.32 16.23
CA ASN A 190 -1.74 -4.96 15.96
C ASN A 190 -0.84 -4.32 14.89
N TYR A 191 -1.44 -3.85 13.81
CA TYR A 191 -0.77 -3.19 12.69
C TYR A 191 -1.24 -1.75 12.62
N TYR A 192 -0.43 -0.82 13.15
CA TYR A 192 -0.83 0.58 13.32
C TYR A 192 0.13 1.57 12.68
N HIS A 193 -0.38 2.58 11.98
CA HIS A 193 0.46 3.66 11.46
C HIS A 193 1.60 3.20 10.54
N ASN A 194 1.49 2.06 9.86
CA ASN A 194 2.49 1.67 8.86
C ASN A 194 2.21 2.40 7.54
N THR A 195 3.26 2.77 6.81
CA THR A 195 3.16 3.27 5.44
C THR A 195 3.81 2.25 4.50
N VAL A 196 2.99 1.65 3.64
CA VAL A 196 3.44 0.68 2.64
C VAL A 196 3.21 1.25 1.26
N VAL A 197 4.29 1.42 0.50
CA VAL A 197 4.31 2.02 -0.84
C VAL A 197 4.91 1.04 -1.84
N LEU A 198 4.06 0.48 -2.68
CA LEU A 198 4.42 -0.44 -3.76
C LEU A 198 4.17 0.25 -5.10
N ASN A 199 5.08 1.11 -5.53
CA ASN A 199 4.87 2.06 -6.62
C ASN A 199 5.98 2.07 -7.67
N ASP A 200 6.62 0.92 -7.95
CA ASP A 200 7.64 0.85 -9.01
C ASP A 200 7.01 1.19 -10.36
N THR A 201 7.21 2.43 -10.82
CA THR A 201 6.54 3.01 -12.00
C THR A 201 7.11 2.50 -13.31
N VAL A 202 8.24 1.79 -13.28
CA VAL A 202 8.90 1.21 -14.47
C VAL A 202 8.82 -0.32 -14.51
N SER A 203 8.21 -0.93 -13.49
CA SER A 203 7.96 -2.36 -13.42
C SER A 203 7.16 -2.85 -14.64
N THR A 204 7.52 -4.03 -15.15
CA THR A 204 6.76 -4.77 -16.17
C THR A 204 6.16 -6.05 -15.58
N ALA A 205 6.03 -6.10 -14.25
CA ALA A 205 5.68 -7.30 -13.52
C ALA A 205 4.27 -7.81 -13.84
N THR A 206 4.14 -9.13 -13.91
CA THR A 206 2.86 -9.85 -13.85
C THR A 206 2.58 -10.38 -12.44
N GLY A 207 3.58 -10.36 -11.55
CA GLY A 207 3.43 -10.72 -10.14
C GLY A 207 2.54 -9.71 -9.40
N ALA A 208 1.65 -10.21 -8.55
CA ALA A 208 0.73 -9.38 -7.80
C ALA A 208 1.44 -8.55 -6.71
N SER A 209 0.79 -7.45 -6.33
CA SER A 209 1.24 -6.54 -5.26
C SER A 209 0.18 -6.45 -4.17
N TYR A 210 0.57 -6.75 -2.94
CA TYR A 210 -0.30 -6.75 -1.77
C TYR A 210 0.34 -5.84 -0.71
N ALA A 211 -0.27 -4.70 -0.42
CA ALA A 211 0.25 -3.85 0.65
C ALA A 211 0.11 -4.54 2.02
N PHE A 212 -1.04 -5.17 2.26
CA PHE A 212 -1.28 -6.06 3.40
C PHE A 212 -1.90 -7.38 2.93
N TYR A 213 -1.33 -8.51 3.34
CA TYR A 213 -1.81 -9.84 3.00
C TYR A 213 -2.04 -10.69 4.26
N TYR A 214 -3.24 -11.26 4.37
CA TYR A 214 -3.67 -12.06 5.51
C TYR A 214 -4.20 -13.42 5.04
N SER A 215 -3.45 -14.49 5.32
CA SER A 215 -3.67 -15.76 4.62
C SER A 215 -4.42 -16.84 5.39
N THR A 216 -4.28 -16.85 6.71
CA THR A 216 -4.84 -17.90 7.58
C THR A 216 -5.38 -17.23 8.84
N GLY A 217 -6.64 -17.55 9.17
CA GLY A 217 -7.35 -16.95 10.29
C GLY A 217 -6.57 -17.02 11.61
N ALA A 218 -6.78 -15.97 12.41
CA ALA A 218 -6.13 -15.68 13.66
C ALA A 218 -7.08 -14.81 14.49
N ASN A 219 -6.97 -14.85 15.81
CA ASN A 219 -7.79 -14.06 16.72
C ASN A 219 -7.14 -12.70 16.98
N GLY A 220 -7.93 -11.65 17.16
CA GLY A 220 -7.41 -10.36 17.63
C GLY A 220 -6.44 -9.66 16.68
N VAL A 221 -6.65 -9.79 15.36
CA VAL A 221 -5.90 -9.03 14.36
C VAL A 221 -6.53 -7.64 14.19
N ASN A 222 -5.77 -6.58 14.48
CA ASN A 222 -6.22 -5.20 14.35
C ASN A 222 -5.37 -4.45 13.32
N VAL A 223 -5.99 -3.79 12.36
CA VAL A 223 -5.31 -3.07 11.27
C VAL A 223 -5.90 -1.66 11.19
N SER A 224 -5.22 -0.66 11.74
CA SER A 224 -5.78 0.70 11.80
C SER A 224 -4.74 1.78 11.57
N ASN A 225 -5.19 2.94 11.10
CA ASN A 225 -4.32 4.10 10.85
C ASN A 225 -3.18 3.83 9.86
N ASN A 226 -3.23 2.83 8.98
CA ASN A 226 -2.16 2.57 8.02
C ASN A 226 -2.37 3.34 6.71
N ILE A 227 -1.29 3.60 5.96
CA ILE A 227 -1.35 4.01 4.56
C ILE A 227 -0.90 2.84 3.69
N PHE A 228 -1.78 2.36 2.83
CA PHE A 228 -1.54 1.33 1.83
C PHE A 228 -1.64 1.96 0.44
N SER A 229 -0.49 2.21 -0.18
CA SER A 229 -0.35 2.86 -1.48
C SER A 229 0.26 1.88 -2.49
N VAL A 230 -0.55 1.38 -3.41
CA VAL A 230 -0.14 0.45 -4.47
C VAL A 230 -0.38 1.11 -5.81
N SER A 231 0.64 1.22 -6.64
CA SER A 231 0.56 1.79 -7.99
C SER A 231 1.73 1.30 -8.84
N ARG A 232 2.04 0.01 -8.73
CA ARG A 232 3.18 -0.62 -9.38
C ARG A 232 2.84 -0.82 -10.85
N ALA A 233 3.68 -0.35 -11.76
CA ALA A 233 3.46 -0.57 -13.18
C ALA A 233 3.49 -2.08 -13.55
N GLY A 234 2.91 -2.41 -14.70
CA GLY A 234 2.71 -3.78 -15.17
C GLY A 234 1.26 -4.24 -15.06
N THR A 235 1.04 -5.54 -15.29
CA THR A 235 -0.30 -6.15 -15.37
C THR A 235 -0.63 -7.06 -14.18
N GLY A 236 0.29 -7.21 -13.23
CA GLY A 236 0.03 -7.92 -11.97
C GLY A 236 -1.14 -7.30 -11.20
N ALA A 237 -1.90 -8.14 -10.49
CA ALA A 237 -3.01 -7.66 -9.68
C ALA A 237 -2.52 -6.81 -8.49
N GLU A 238 -3.28 -5.79 -8.12
CA GLU A 238 -2.96 -4.84 -7.06
C GLU A 238 -4.04 -4.85 -5.99
N TYR A 239 -3.61 -5.00 -4.74
CA TYR A 239 -4.49 -5.00 -3.57
C TYR A 239 -3.94 -4.16 -2.43
N GLY A 240 -4.79 -3.33 -1.85
CA GLY A 240 -4.51 -2.67 -0.56
C GLY A 240 -4.49 -3.68 0.58
N PHE A 241 -5.60 -4.38 0.79
CA PHE A 241 -5.75 -5.39 1.84
C PHE A 241 -6.34 -6.70 1.28
N TYR A 242 -5.53 -7.73 1.20
CA TYR A 242 -5.93 -9.04 0.72
C TYR A 242 -6.13 -10.04 1.86
N VAL A 243 -7.34 -10.57 2.00
CA VAL A 243 -7.67 -11.62 2.97
C VAL A 243 -8.01 -12.90 2.20
N SER A 244 -7.08 -13.86 2.20
CA SER A 244 -7.24 -15.08 1.39
C SER A 244 -8.11 -16.14 2.05
N SER A 245 -8.20 -16.14 3.38
CA SER A 245 -8.98 -17.09 4.14
C SER A 245 -10.39 -16.56 4.39
N THR A 246 -11.40 -17.40 4.16
CA THR A 246 -12.81 -17.09 4.45
C THR A 246 -13.15 -17.15 5.95
N THR A 247 -12.27 -17.70 6.78
CA THR A 247 -12.43 -17.78 8.24
C THR A 247 -11.61 -16.72 8.99
N ALA A 248 -10.80 -15.95 8.26
CA ALA A 248 -10.03 -14.86 8.84
C ALA A 248 -10.93 -13.72 9.32
N THR A 249 -10.70 -13.27 10.55
CA THR A 249 -11.41 -12.11 11.14
C THR A 249 -10.40 -11.05 11.50
N PHE A 250 -10.79 -9.78 11.38
CA PHE A 250 -9.94 -8.65 11.74
C PHE A 250 -10.82 -7.45 12.11
N THR A 251 -10.26 -6.52 12.89
CA THR A 251 -10.84 -5.19 13.08
C THR A 251 -10.04 -4.17 12.29
N GLY A 252 -10.70 -3.47 11.37
CA GLY A 252 -10.08 -2.48 10.48
C GLY A 252 -10.71 -1.11 10.59
N ASN A 253 -9.93 -0.03 10.73
CA ASN A 253 -10.48 1.33 10.68
C ASN A 253 -9.43 2.43 10.44
N ARG A 254 -9.85 3.56 9.84
CA ARG A 254 -9.01 4.74 9.54
C ARG A 254 -7.73 4.40 8.77
N ASN A 255 -7.78 3.37 7.95
CA ASN A 255 -6.73 3.10 6.98
C ASN A 255 -6.92 3.99 5.73
N VAL A 256 -5.85 4.25 5.01
CA VAL A 256 -5.86 4.95 3.73
C VAL A 256 -5.47 3.97 2.65
N TYR A 257 -6.31 3.85 1.62
CA TYR A 257 -6.10 2.98 0.49
C TYR A 257 -5.91 3.81 -0.77
N PHE A 258 -4.77 3.67 -1.43
CA PHE A 258 -4.54 4.23 -2.76
C PHE A 258 -4.14 3.10 -3.69
N ILE A 259 -4.99 2.83 -4.69
CA ILE A 259 -4.71 1.89 -5.77
C ILE A 259 -4.64 2.72 -7.05
N GLY A 260 -3.42 3.07 -7.43
CA GLY A 260 -3.14 4.16 -8.37
C GLY A 260 -2.80 3.71 -9.79
N ASN A 261 -2.43 2.45 -10.02
CA ASN A 261 -2.22 1.95 -11.37
C ASN A 261 -3.52 1.28 -11.87
N ASN A 262 -3.97 1.65 -13.07
CA ASN A 262 -5.15 1.06 -13.71
C ASN A 262 -4.79 -0.02 -14.74
N GLN A 263 -3.51 -0.41 -14.84
CA GLN A 263 -3.03 -1.43 -15.80
C GLN A 263 -3.04 -2.85 -15.22
N GLY A 264 -3.11 -3.00 -13.90
CA GLY A 264 -3.20 -4.30 -13.25
C GLY A 264 -4.46 -5.06 -13.70
N THR A 265 -4.35 -6.39 -13.83
CA THR A 265 -5.49 -7.27 -14.15
C THR A 265 -6.66 -7.11 -13.17
N ILE A 266 -6.35 -6.79 -11.91
CA ILE A 266 -7.29 -6.38 -10.87
C ILE A 266 -6.64 -5.24 -10.09
N ASN A 267 -7.38 -4.17 -9.82
CA ASN A 267 -6.94 -3.07 -8.98
C ASN A 267 -8.01 -2.86 -7.91
N ALA A 268 -7.71 -3.23 -6.65
CA ALA A 268 -8.74 -3.32 -5.62
C ALA A 268 -8.30 -2.81 -4.25
N VAL A 269 -9.20 -2.12 -3.56
CA VAL A 269 -9.01 -1.73 -2.15
C VAL A 269 -8.75 -2.97 -1.30
N GLY A 270 -9.47 -4.07 -1.58
CA GLY A 270 -9.14 -5.34 -0.97
C GLY A 270 -9.72 -6.57 -1.65
N TYR A 271 -9.48 -7.72 -1.04
CA TYR A 271 -10.04 -9.02 -1.44
C TYR A 271 -10.57 -9.72 -0.19
N PHE A 272 -11.83 -10.16 -0.24
CA PHE A 272 -12.47 -10.83 0.89
C PHE A 272 -13.61 -11.73 0.42
N ASN A 273 -13.72 -12.91 1.03
CA ASN A 273 -14.70 -13.94 0.69
C ASN A 273 -14.72 -14.27 -0.81
N SER A 274 -13.55 -14.65 -1.31
CA SER A 274 -13.34 -15.11 -2.69
C SER A 274 -13.64 -14.09 -3.80
N ALA A 275 -13.69 -12.79 -3.48
CA ALA A 275 -13.94 -11.73 -4.45
C ALA A 275 -13.13 -10.46 -4.19
N ALA A 276 -12.70 -9.82 -5.27
CA ALA A 276 -12.06 -8.50 -5.24
C ALA A 276 -13.09 -7.40 -4.97
N ARG A 277 -12.70 -6.41 -4.17
CA ARG A 277 -13.49 -5.24 -3.78
C ARG A 277 -12.77 -3.99 -4.31
N THR A 278 -13.21 -3.52 -5.47
CA THR A 278 -12.50 -2.48 -6.21
C THR A 278 -12.61 -1.12 -5.53
N THR A 279 -13.71 -0.85 -4.85
CA THR A 279 -13.92 0.38 -4.08
C THR A 279 -13.94 0.15 -2.57
N LEU A 280 -13.72 1.23 -1.80
CA LEU A 280 -13.85 1.19 -0.35
C LEU A 280 -15.30 0.94 0.10
N LEU A 281 -16.29 1.31 -0.71
CA LEU A 281 -17.69 0.98 -0.44
C LEU A 281 -17.95 -0.53 -0.54
N ASP A 282 -17.42 -1.18 -1.58
CA ASP A 282 -17.51 -2.64 -1.73
C ASP A 282 -16.81 -3.35 -0.58
N TRP A 283 -15.65 -2.83 -0.17
CA TRP A 283 -14.88 -3.36 0.95
C TRP A 283 -15.66 -3.28 2.27
N ARG A 284 -16.23 -2.11 2.59
CA ARG A 284 -17.07 -1.91 3.78
C ARG A 284 -18.29 -2.82 3.79
N THR A 285 -18.97 -2.92 2.66
CA THR A 285 -20.16 -3.77 2.53
C THR A 285 -19.83 -5.25 2.74
N ALA A 286 -18.69 -5.69 2.19
CA ALA A 286 -18.27 -7.09 2.29
C ALA A 286 -17.72 -7.48 3.67
N THR A 287 -17.06 -6.56 4.38
CA THR A 287 -16.33 -6.86 5.62
C THR A 287 -17.00 -6.33 6.89
N GLY A 288 -17.82 -5.28 6.79
CA GLY A 288 -18.30 -4.51 7.94
C GLY A 288 -17.20 -3.66 8.63
N GLN A 289 -15.99 -3.63 8.08
CA GLN A 289 -14.82 -2.93 8.64
C GLN A 289 -14.55 -1.62 7.88
N ASP A 290 -13.56 -0.85 8.33
CA ASP A 290 -13.04 0.35 7.66
C ASP A 290 -14.08 1.47 7.48
N ALA A 291 -15.03 1.56 8.42
CA ALA A 291 -16.14 2.53 8.40
C ALA A 291 -15.65 3.99 8.26
N ASN A 292 -14.51 4.33 8.86
CA ASN A 292 -13.90 5.67 8.80
C ASN A 292 -12.57 5.66 8.04
N SER A 293 -12.38 4.77 7.08
CA SER A 293 -11.19 4.75 6.20
C SER A 293 -11.36 5.66 4.97
N TRP A 294 -10.28 5.90 4.23
CA TRP A 294 -10.29 6.73 3.02
C TRP A 294 -9.71 5.98 1.83
N GLN A 295 -10.27 6.23 0.66
CA GLN A 295 -9.69 5.83 -0.62
C GLN A 295 -9.24 7.08 -1.37
N THR A 296 -8.00 7.51 -1.15
CA THR A 296 -7.45 8.74 -1.71
C THR A 296 -5.92 8.62 -1.82
N ASN A 297 -5.32 9.41 -2.71
CA ASN A 297 -3.87 9.46 -2.85
C ASN A 297 -3.27 10.19 -1.63
N PRO A 298 -2.26 9.63 -0.93
CA PRO A 298 -1.57 10.31 0.17
C PRO A 298 -0.80 11.58 -0.26
N LEU A 299 -0.54 11.74 -1.56
CA LEU A 299 0.19 12.87 -2.15
C LEU A 299 1.55 13.07 -1.47
N PHE A 300 2.35 12.01 -1.43
CA PHE A 300 3.68 12.07 -0.83
C PHE A 300 4.52 13.19 -1.44
N VAL A 301 5.21 13.97 -0.60
CA VAL A 301 5.99 15.16 -1.00
C VAL A 301 6.84 14.91 -2.23
N ASN A 302 7.70 13.89 -2.18
CA ASN A 302 8.54 13.52 -3.32
C ASN A 302 9.14 12.13 -3.15
N VAL A 303 8.53 11.14 -3.79
CA VAL A 303 9.02 9.75 -3.76
C VAL A 303 10.38 9.57 -4.45
N SER A 304 10.74 10.43 -5.42
CA SER A 304 12.03 10.32 -6.14
C SER A 304 13.22 10.74 -5.28
N THR A 305 12.99 11.58 -4.27
CA THR A 305 13.97 11.95 -3.25
C THR A 305 13.69 11.26 -1.92
N ASP A 306 12.95 10.15 -1.95
CA ASP A 306 12.72 9.30 -0.77
C ASP A 306 12.00 10.04 0.39
N ASN A 307 11.17 11.02 0.04
CA ASN A 307 10.33 11.76 0.97
C ASN A 307 8.88 11.27 0.87
N TYR A 308 8.53 10.35 1.77
CA TYR A 308 7.23 9.72 1.89
C TYR A 308 6.31 10.39 2.93
N LEU A 309 6.60 11.64 3.30
CA LEU A 309 5.69 12.45 4.11
C LEU A 309 4.40 12.72 3.31
N PRO A 310 3.21 12.37 3.81
CA PRO A 310 1.96 12.69 3.13
C PRO A 310 1.70 14.21 3.06
N GLN A 311 0.89 14.64 2.10
CA GLN A 311 0.43 16.04 1.99
C GLN A 311 -1.08 16.14 1.73
N SER A 312 -1.78 15.02 1.62
CA SER A 312 -3.20 15.03 1.32
C SER A 312 -4.02 15.59 2.49
N VAL A 313 -4.81 16.62 2.18
CA VAL A 313 -5.73 17.27 3.12
C VAL A 313 -6.82 16.31 3.62
N ASP A 314 -7.21 15.34 2.78
CA ASP A 314 -8.30 14.41 3.06
C ASP A 314 -8.01 13.51 4.26
N ILE A 315 -6.72 13.23 4.49
CA ILE A 315 -6.23 12.28 5.50
C ILE A 315 -5.51 12.96 6.65
N ASP A 316 -5.35 14.28 6.61
CA ASP A 316 -4.77 15.08 7.69
C ASP A 316 -5.65 15.03 8.94
N ASN A 317 -5.04 14.73 10.08
CA ASN A 317 -5.68 14.60 11.39
C ASN A 317 -6.78 13.52 11.47
N ARG A 318 -6.67 12.45 10.65
CA ARG A 318 -7.72 11.44 10.46
C ARG A 318 -7.50 10.09 11.13
N ALA A 319 -6.47 9.87 11.93
CA ALA A 319 -6.24 8.59 12.63
C ALA A 319 -6.99 8.45 13.97
N ILE A 320 -7.11 7.21 14.49
CA ILE A 320 -7.54 6.94 15.87
C ILE A 320 -6.45 7.44 16.83
N THR A 321 -6.83 8.26 17.80
CA THR A 321 -5.96 8.75 18.87
C THR A 321 -5.56 7.66 19.86
N GLY A 322 -4.32 7.72 20.36
CA GLY A 322 -3.86 6.93 21.51
C GLY A 322 -3.36 5.51 21.21
N LEU A 323 -3.34 5.06 19.95
CA LEU A 323 -2.80 3.74 19.60
C LEU A 323 -1.27 3.69 19.71
N ILE A 324 -0.58 4.72 19.20
CA ILE A 324 0.89 4.85 19.18
C ILE A 324 1.25 6.31 19.50
N ALA A 325 2.24 6.53 20.38
CA ALA A 325 2.55 7.86 20.92
C ALA A 325 3.45 8.73 20.02
N THR A 326 4.34 8.12 19.25
CA THR A 326 5.28 8.82 18.37
C THR A 326 5.25 8.26 16.96
N ASP A 327 5.59 9.07 15.98
CA ASP A 327 5.70 8.68 14.58
C ASP A 327 7.08 8.04 14.24
N PHE A 328 7.35 7.79 12.96
CA PHE A 328 8.59 7.24 12.42
C PHE A 328 9.83 8.08 12.72
N THR A 329 9.69 9.40 12.85
CA THR A 329 10.79 10.33 13.14
C THR A 329 11.03 10.50 14.65
N GLY A 330 10.16 9.91 15.48
CA GLY A 330 10.14 10.12 16.93
C GLY A 330 9.34 11.36 17.36
N THR A 331 8.65 12.02 16.44
CA THR A 331 7.78 13.17 16.74
C THR A 331 6.54 12.68 17.48
N SER A 332 6.16 13.36 18.57
CA SER A 332 4.92 13.04 19.28
C SER A 332 3.71 13.28 18.37
N ARG A 333 2.80 12.32 18.33
CA ARG A 333 1.54 12.48 17.61
C ARG A 333 0.63 13.48 18.31
N SER A 334 -0.15 14.22 17.53
CA SER A 334 -1.12 15.15 18.04
C SER A 334 -2.32 14.42 18.68
N ASN A 335 -3.24 15.18 19.28
CA ASN A 335 -4.49 14.63 19.80
C ASN A 335 -5.47 14.19 18.69
N THR A 336 -5.16 14.54 17.44
CA THR A 336 -5.85 14.15 16.23
C THR A 336 -4.82 13.59 15.25
N PRO A 337 -4.24 12.42 15.52
CA PRO A 337 -3.06 11.95 14.79
C PRO A 337 -3.33 11.74 13.30
N ASP A 338 -2.25 11.54 12.55
CA ASP A 338 -2.30 11.19 11.13
C ASP A 338 -2.21 9.69 10.86
N PRO A 339 -2.91 9.17 9.83
CA PRO A 339 -2.67 7.82 9.35
C PRO A 339 -1.28 7.73 8.70
N GLY A 340 -0.68 6.54 8.78
CA GLY A 340 0.64 6.23 8.27
C GLY A 340 1.77 6.57 9.24
N ALA A 341 2.99 6.34 8.76
CA ALA A 341 4.22 6.35 9.55
C ALA A 341 4.63 7.73 10.06
N PHE A 342 4.10 8.81 9.48
CA PHE A 342 4.50 10.18 9.79
C PHE A 342 3.33 10.96 10.38
N GLU A 343 3.61 11.84 11.33
CA GLU A 343 2.74 12.97 11.64
C GLU A 343 3.06 14.10 10.65
N PHE A 344 2.05 14.76 10.10
CA PHE A 344 2.24 15.78 9.09
C PHE A 344 1.25 16.95 9.27
N THR A 345 1.36 17.92 8.37
CA THR A 345 0.40 19.02 8.26
C THR A 345 0.22 19.27 6.79
N ALA A 346 -1.02 19.20 6.31
CA ALA A 346 -1.28 19.44 4.91
C ALA A 346 -0.94 20.90 4.54
N PRO A 347 -0.26 21.13 3.40
CA PRO A 347 0.08 22.48 2.98
C PRO A 347 -1.20 23.27 2.66
N GLY A 348 -1.17 24.58 2.90
CA GLY A 348 -2.20 25.50 2.41
C GLY A 348 -2.23 25.53 0.88
N CYS A 349 -3.40 25.83 0.30
CA CYS A 349 -3.52 25.95 -1.15
C CYS A 349 -2.67 27.12 -1.68
N THR A 350 -2.14 26.96 -2.89
CA THR A 350 -1.30 27.98 -3.55
C THR A 350 -2.14 28.81 -4.53
N THR A 351 -1.85 30.11 -4.61
CA THR A 351 -2.57 31.06 -5.48
C THR A 351 -1.64 31.62 -6.58
N PRO A 352 -2.05 31.61 -7.86
CA PRO A 352 -3.24 30.96 -8.39
C PRO A 352 -3.08 29.42 -8.33
N PRO A 353 -4.18 28.67 -8.14
CA PRO A 353 -4.08 27.22 -8.17
C PRO A 353 -3.75 26.73 -9.58
N THR A 354 -3.07 25.60 -9.69
CA THR A 354 -2.96 24.84 -10.93
C THR A 354 -4.28 24.11 -11.19
N PRO A 355 -4.94 24.30 -12.35
CA PRO A 355 -6.28 23.77 -12.60
C PRO A 355 -6.31 22.27 -12.97
N GLY A 356 -5.22 21.75 -13.53
CA GLY A 356 -5.13 20.37 -14.00
C GLY A 356 -5.97 20.06 -15.25
N ILE A 357 -6.15 18.77 -15.51
CA ILE A 357 -6.88 18.21 -16.66
C ILE A 357 -8.01 17.33 -16.13
N ALA A 358 -9.23 17.57 -16.60
CA ALA A 358 -10.35 16.70 -16.29
C ALA A 358 -10.21 15.33 -16.98
N THR A 359 -10.61 14.29 -16.29
CA THR A 359 -10.57 12.90 -16.76
C THR A 359 -11.87 12.19 -16.38
N ALA A 360 -12.22 11.14 -17.12
CA ALA A 360 -13.38 10.29 -16.85
C ALA A 360 -12.96 8.82 -16.82
N SER A 361 -13.61 7.99 -15.99
CA SER A 361 -13.36 6.55 -15.92
C SER A 361 -13.66 5.82 -17.24
N SER A 362 -14.56 6.36 -18.05
CA SER A 362 -14.76 6.02 -19.46
C SER A 362 -15.25 7.27 -20.20
N ILE A 363 -14.83 7.44 -21.45
CA ILE A 363 -15.25 8.54 -22.32
C ILE A 363 -16.32 8.13 -23.33
N ASP A 364 -16.60 6.83 -23.47
CA ASP A 364 -17.66 6.29 -24.33
C ASP A 364 -18.52 5.34 -23.49
N VAL A 365 -19.79 5.68 -23.29
CA VAL A 365 -20.70 4.92 -22.42
C VAL A 365 -22.13 4.93 -22.96
N CYS A 366 -22.95 3.96 -22.55
CA CYS A 366 -24.39 4.00 -22.80
C CYS A 366 -25.09 4.96 -21.83
N SER A 367 -26.23 5.52 -22.25
CA SER A 367 -27.09 6.33 -21.38
C SER A 367 -27.47 5.59 -20.09
N GLY A 368 -27.37 6.28 -18.96
CA GLY A 368 -27.60 5.74 -17.61
C GLY A 368 -26.35 5.17 -16.91
N THR A 369 -25.24 5.00 -17.63
CA THR A 369 -23.99 4.49 -17.04
C THR A 369 -23.43 5.47 -16.01
N ALA A 370 -23.02 4.94 -14.85
CA ALA A 370 -22.27 5.71 -13.86
C ALA A 370 -20.80 5.83 -14.29
N ILE A 371 -20.29 7.07 -14.34
CA ILE A 371 -18.87 7.36 -14.56
C ILE A 371 -18.30 8.06 -13.34
N THR A 372 -16.98 8.04 -13.21
CA THR A 372 -16.24 8.84 -12.23
C THR A 372 -15.44 9.90 -12.97
N LEU A 373 -15.66 11.18 -12.64
CA LEU A 373 -14.83 12.31 -13.06
C LEU A 373 -13.71 12.53 -12.05
N ASN A 374 -12.51 12.91 -12.51
CA ASN A 374 -11.37 13.25 -11.65
C ASN A 374 -10.45 14.29 -12.32
N LEU A 375 -9.51 14.86 -11.57
CA LEU A 375 -8.46 15.76 -12.07
C LEU A 375 -7.09 15.09 -12.06
N ASN A 376 -6.27 15.42 -13.06
CA ASN A 376 -4.86 15.08 -13.10
C ASN A 376 -4.01 16.37 -13.19
N GLY A 377 -2.90 16.42 -12.45
CA GLY A 377 -1.96 17.55 -12.47
C GLY A 377 -2.50 18.85 -11.86
N ASN A 378 -3.64 18.81 -11.17
CA ASN A 378 -4.13 19.96 -10.40
C ASN A 378 -3.30 20.17 -9.12
N SER A 379 -3.30 21.41 -8.65
CA SER A 379 -2.84 21.74 -7.30
C SER A 379 -3.85 21.28 -6.25
N PHE A 380 -3.39 21.19 -5.01
CA PHE A 380 -4.17 20.85 -3.82
C PHE A 380 -3.69 21.69 -2.63
N GLY A 381 -4.46 21.68 -1.54
CA GLY A 381 -4.06 22.25 -0.26
C GLY A 381 -5.25 22.73 0.57
N VAL A 382 -5.01 23.01 1.85
CA VAL A 382 -6.04 23.50 2.77
C VAL A 382 -6.61 24.81 2.23
N GLY A 383 -7.94 24.90 2.14
CA GLY A 383 -8.66 26.04 1.57
C GLY A 383 -8.92 25.95 0.06
N GLN A 384 -8.45 24.88 -0.60
CA GLN A 384 -8.80 24.59 -1.99
C GLN A 384 -10.15 23.90 -2.09
N THR A 385 -10.98 24.31 -3.06
CA THR A 385 -12.23 23.62 -3.37
C THR A 385 -12.37 23.32 -4.87
N TYR A 386 -13.17 22.29 -5.16
CA TYR A 386 -13.44 21.80 -6.50
C TYR A 386 -14.95 21.81 -6.75
N THR A 387 -15.37 22.42 -7.86
CA THR A 387 -16.76 22.41 -8.31
C THR A 387 -16.81 21.88 -9.73
N TRP A 388 -17.40 20.71 -9.93
CA TRP A 388 -17.57 20.13 -11.25
C TRP A 388 -18.66 20.87 -12.02
N GLN A 389 -18.40 21.10 -13.30
CA GLN A 389 -19.30 21.77 -14.22
C GLN A 389 -19.45 20.96 -15.51
N SER A 390 -20.57 21.14 -16.22
CA SER A 390 -20.78 20.56 -17.55
C SER A 390 -21.29 21.58 -18.57
N ALA A 391 -21.03 21.33 -19.86
CA ALA A 391 -21.50 22.12 -20.98
C ALA A 391 -21.80 21.23 -22.22
N ASP A 392 -22.64 21.72 -23.13
CA ASP A 392 -22.97 21.01 -24.37
C ASP A 392 -21.89 21.17 -25.45
N THR A 393 -21.05 22.21 -25.36
CA THR A 393 -19.93 22.46 -26.28
C THR A 393 -18.65 22.75 -25.51
N GLN A 394 -17.49 22.46 -26.10
CA GLN A 394 -16.19 22.58 -25.45
C GLN A 394 -15.94 23.97 -24.86
N ASN A 395 -16.32 25.02 -25.61
CA ASN A 395 -16.15 26.43 -25.26
C ASN A 395 -17.47 27.11 -24.85
N GLY A 396 -18.51 26.34 -24.51
CA GLY A 396 -19.82 26.85 -24.15
C GLY A 396 -19.90 27.38 -22.70
N THR A 397 -21.12 27.71 -22.29
CA THR A 397 -21.41 28.06 -20.90
C THR A 397 -21.45 26.79 -20.05
N TYR A 398 -20.56 26.70 -19.07
CA TYR A 398 -20.54 25.61 -18.10
C TYR A 398 -21.44 25.92 -16.92
N ALA A 399 -22.25 24.95 -16.51
CA ALA A 399 -23.11 25.01 -15.33
C ALA A 399 -22.63 24.01 -14.28
N ASP A 400 -22.71 24.39 -13.00
CA ASP A 400 -22.32 23.55 -11.87
C ASP A 400 -23.19 22.29 -11.81
N ILE A 401 -22.55 21.14 -11.62
CA ILE A 401 -23.17 19.82 -11.45
C ILE A 401 -22.80 19.18 -10.10
N SER A 402 -21.96 19.86 -9.32
CA SER A 402 -21.66 19.52 -7.93
C SER A 402 -21.68 20.78 -7.08
N THR A 403 -21.74 20.60 -5.77
CA THR A 403 -21.34 21.63 -4.82
C THR A 403 -19.82 21.72 -4.76
N ALA A 404 -19.28 22.85 -4.29
CA ALA A 404 -17.86 22.96 -3.96
C ALA A 404 -17.48 21.95 -2.87
N THR A 405 -16.42 21.17 -3.09
CA THR A 405 -15.88 20.20 -2.11
C THR A 405 -14.41 20.49 -1.83
N SER A 406 -13.95 20.24 -0.59
CA SER A 406 -12.52 20.28 -0.21
C SER A 406 -11.89 18.88 -0.11
N ASP A 407 -12.72 17.84 -0.02
CA ASP A 407 -12.33 16.52 0.50
C ASP A 407 -12.07 15.48 -0.60
N SER A 408 -12.31 15.83 -1.87
CA SER A 408 -12.13 14.93 -3.02
C SER A 408 -12.33 15.67 -4.32
N THR A 409 -11.45 15.42 -5.30
CA THR A 409 -11.63 15.82 -6.70
C THR A 409 -12.54 14.87 -7.49
N SER A 410 -12.80 13.68 -6.94
CA SER A 410 -13.60 12.63 -7.57
C SER A 410 -15.09 12.90 -7.47
N LEU A 411 -15.82 12.80 -8.58
CA LEU A 411 -17.28 12.87 -8.65
C LEU A 411 -17.85 11.68 -9.42
N VAL A 412 -18.70 10.89 -8.77
CA VAL A 412 -19.47 9.82 -9.44
C VAL A 412 -20.82 10.38 -9.88
N LEU A 413 -21.19 10.17 -11.14
CA LEU A 413 -22.50 10.56 -11.67
C LEU A 413 -22.97 9.61 -12.77
N SER A 414 -24.29 9.44 -12.89
CA SER A 414 -24.91 8.79 -14.04
C SER A 414 -25.09 9.79 -15.17
N VAL A 415 -24.64 9.42 -16.37
CA VAL A 415 -24.70 10.30 -17.56
C VAL A 415 -25.77 9.84 -18.54
N THR A 416 -26.54 10.78 -19.08
CA THR A 416 -27.66 10.49 -20.01
C THR A 416 -27.55 11.21 -21.35
N ALA A 417 -26.59 12.12 -21.52
CA ALA A 417 -26.33 12.86 -22.75
C ALA A 417 -24.84 13.19 -22.87
N SER A 418 -24.34 13.26 -24.11
CA SER A 418 -22.94 13.61 -24.38
C SER A 418 -22.65 15.04 -23.93
N LYS A 419 -21.62 15.24 -23.10
CA LYS A 419 -21.27 16.54 -22.53
C LYS A 419 -19.77 16.71 -22.36
N TRP A 420 -19.35 17.97 -22.28
CA TRP A 420 -18.03 18.37 -21.81
C TRP A 420 -18.07 18.63 -20.31
N TYR A 421 -17.07 18.13 -19.59
CA TYR A 421 -16.93 18.28 -18.14
C TYR A 421 -15.63 18.97 -17.78
N ARG A 422 -15.66 19.90 -16.82
CA ARG A 422 -14.46 20.53 -16.25
C ARG A 422 -14.66 20.78 -14.76
N SER A 423 -13.57 21.03 -14.04
CA SER A 423 -13.63 21.48 -12.64
C SER A 423 -13.24 22.94 -12.53
N ALA A 424 -14.03 23.71 -11.78
CA ALA A 424 -13.63 25.01 -11.25
C ALA A 424 -12.82 24.76 -9.97
N VAL A 425 -11.53 25.07 -10.05
CA VAL A 425 -10.56 24.89 -8.97
C VAL A 425 -10.34 26.23 -8.30
N ASN A 426 -10.73 26.33 -7.03
CA ASN A 426 -10.73 27.57 -6.28
C ASN A 426 -9.73 27.49 -5.12
N CYS A 427 -8.83 28.46 -4.99
CA CYS A 427 -8.02 28.67 -3.79
C CYS A 427 -8.28 30.07 -3.27
N ASN A 428 -8.94 30.19 -2.12
CA ASN A 428 -9.21 31.47 -1.44
C ASN A 428 -9.83 32.55 -2.36
N GLY A 429 -10.74 32.17 -3.25
CA GLY A 429 -11.43 33.08 -4.18
C GLY A 429 -10.76 33.22 -5.55
N ASN A 430 -9.56 32.66 -5.75
CA ASN A 430 -8.93 32.58 -7.06
C ASN A 430 -9.39 31.31 -7.77
N ILE A 431 -10.30 31.48 -8.73
CA ILE A 431 -10.89 30.38 -9.50
C ILE A 431 -10.17 30.26 -10.85
N VAL A 432 -9.65 29.07 -11.13
CA VAL A 432 -9.19 28.65 -12.45
C VAL A 432 -9.96 27.41 -12.91
N PHE A 433 -9.99 27.13 -14.20
CA PHE A 433 -10.75 26.00 -14.76
C PHE A 433 -9.82 24.96 -15.38
N SER A 434 -10.08 23.68 -15.10
CA SER A 434 -9.36 22.57 -15.72
C SER A 434 -9.59 22.53 -17.24
N ASN A 435 -8.67 21.88 -17.95
CA ASN A 435 -8.97 21.46 -19.32
C ASN A 435 -10.18 20.51 -19.28
N PRO A 436 -11.14 20.65 -20.20
CA PRO A 436 -12.36 19.85 -20.17
C PRO A 436 -12.13 18.46 -20.80
N VAL A 437 -12.93 17.48 -20.36
CA VAL A 437 -13.03 16.14 -20.95
C VAL A 437 -14.39 15.97 -21.62
N PHE A 438 -14.42 15.36 -22.80
CA PHE A 438 -15.67 14.98 -23.46
C PHE A 438 -16.05 13.56 -23.10
N VAL A 439 -17.30 13.35 -22.69
CA VAL A 439 -17.89 12.03 -22.54
C VAL A 439 -18.99 11.90 -23.57
N ASN A 440 -18.82 10.95 -24.47
CA ASN A 440 -19.81 10.54 -25.44
C ASN A 440 -20.78 9.52 -24.82
N VAL A 441 -22.07 9.80 -24.94
CA VAL A 441 -23.15 8.98 -24.41
C VAL A 441 -24.00 8.44 -25.55
N ASN A 442 -23.84 7.16 -25.84
CA ASN A 442 -24.61 6.43 -26.83
C ASN A 442 -26.02 6.19 -26.28
N GLN A 443 -27.03 6.63 -27.04
CA GLN A 443 -28.42 6.49 -26.63
C GLN A 443 -28.89 5.05 -26.85
N PRO A 444 -29.75 4.51 -25.96
CA PRO A 444 -30.32 3.21 -26.17
C PRO A 444 -31.16 3.21 -27.45
N LEU A 445 -31.16 2.05 -28.11
CA LEU A 445 -32.05 1.78 -29.23
C LEU A 445 -33.50 2.06 -28.83
N ALA A 446 -34.23 2.75 -29.71
CA ALA A 446 -35.68 2.82 -29.58
C ALA A 446 -36.25 1.39 -29.54
N ALA A 447 -37.31 1.17 -28.77
CA ALA A 447 -37.95 -0.15 -28.70
C ALA A 447 -38.38 -0.61 -30.11
N GLY A 448 -37.93 -1.80 -30.51
CA GLY A 448 -38.23 -2.35 -31.82
C GLY A 448 -37.38 -3.56 -32.17
N THR A 449 -37.75 -4.23 -33.26
CA THR A 449 -36.94 -5.31 -33.84
C THR A 449 -35.90 -4.69 -34.75
N TYR A 450 -34.64 -4.97 -34.48
CA TYR A 450 -33.51 -4.62 -35.35
C TYR A 450 -33.01 -5.85 -36.08
N THR A 451 -32.71 -5.71 -37.37
CA THR A 451 -32.21 -6.79 -38.21
C THR A 451 -30.84 -6.45 -38.77
N ILE A 452 -29.94 -7.43 -38.82
CA ILE A 452 -28.70 -7.33 -39.60
C ILE A 452 -28.90 -8.20 -40.84
N ASN A 453 -29.26 -7.57 -41.96
CA ASN A 453 -29.49 -8.25 -43.22
C ASN A 453 -28.90 -7.44 -44.38
N SER A 454 -27.79 -7.94 -44.92
CA SER A 454 -27.09 -7.34 -46.06
C SER A 454 -27.85 -7.43 -47.39
N THR A 455 -28.96 -8.17 -47.44
CA THR A 455 -29.81 -8.28 -48.64
C THR A 455 -30.94 -7.25 -48.68
N LEU A 456 -31.13 -6.50 -47.59
CA LEU A 456 -32.10 -5.40 -47.49
C LEU A 456 -31.37 -4.06 -47.44
N PRO A 457 -31.95 -2.97 -47.98
CA PRO A 457 -31.38 -1.63 -47.86
C PRO A 457 -31.11 -1.25 -46.40
N THR A 458 -30.04 -0.49 -46.16
CA THR A 458 -29.80 0.15 -44.86
C THR A 458 -30.89 1.20 -44.63
N GLY A 459 -31.62 1.12 -43.53
CA GLY A 459 -32.69 2.08 -43.23
C GLY A 459 -33.63 1.63 -42.12
N GLY A 460 -34.05 2.58 -41.27
CA GLY A 460 -34.87 2.29 -40.09
C GLY A 460 -34.14 1.36 -39.13
N ASN A 461 -34.67 0.15 -38.94
CA ASN A 461 -34.13 -0.83 -38.00
C ASN A 461 -33.28 -1.93 -38.68
N ASN A 462 -32.96 -1.81 -39.98
CA ASN A 462 -32.14 -2.79 -40.71
C ASN A 462 -30.72 -2.28 -41.00
N PHE A 463 -29.72 -3.09 -40.67
CA PHE A 463 -28.29 -2.85 -40.90
C PHE A 463 -27.68 -3.89 -41.83
N THR A 464 -26.68 -3.51 -42.61
CA THR A 464 -26.02 -4.45 -43.54
C THR A 464 -24.94 -5.28 -42.87
N SER A 465 -24.45 -4.88 -41.68
CA SER A 465 -23.47 -5.61 -40.89
C SER A 465 -23.50 -5.16 -39.42
N ILE A 466 -22.80 -5.90 -38.55
CA ILE A 466 -22.57 -5.48 -37.16
C ILE A 466 -21.81 -4.14 -37.09
N ALA A 467 -20.83 -3.92 -37.98
CA ALA A 467 -20.11 -2.65 -38.03
C ALA A 467 -21.00 -1.48 -38.48
N ASP A 468 -22.00 -1.76 -39.33
CA ASP A 468 -23.02 -0.79 -39.75
C ASP A 468 -23.94 -0.42 -38.59
N ALA A 469 -24.39 -1.42 -37.82
CA ALA A 469 -25.15 -1.21 -36.58
C ALA A 469 -24.33 -0.42 -35.54
N ASN A 470 -23.08 -0.80 -35.27
CA ASN A 470 -22.22 -0.10 -34.31
C ASN A 470 -21.88 1.35 -34.68
N ARG A 471 -21.98 1.74 -35.96
CA ARG A 471 -21.79 3.14 -36.38
C ARG A 471 -23.05 3.97 -36.26
N ALA A 472 -24.21 3.33 -36.20
CA ALA A 472 -25.49 3.99 -36.06
C ALA A 472 -25.82 4.33 -34.60
N PHE A 473 -25.10 3.75 -33.63
CA PHE A 473 -25.44 3.79 -32.20
C PHE A 473 -24.26 4.04 -31.28
#